data_AF-A0A526YU46-F1
#
_entry.id   AF-A0A526YU46-F1
#
_cell.length_a   1.000
_cell.length_b   1.000
_cell.length_c   1.000
_cell.angle_alpha   90.00
_cell.angle_beta   90.00
_cell.angle_gamma   90.00
#
_symmetry.space_group_name_H-M   'P 1'
#
loop_
_entity.id
_entity.type
_entity.pdbx_description
1 polymer ?
#
loop_
_entity_poly.entity_id
_entity_poly.type
_entity_poly.pdbx_seq_one_letter_code
_entity_poly.pdbx_strand_id
1 'polypeptide(L)'
;VRITVDRDESAAAVPAIRERLERLGINVPLVGDFHYIGHKLLADHPACAEALAKYRINPGNVGFKDKKDRQFAAIVEMAIRYDKPVRIGVN
;
A
#
# COMPACT_ATOMS: atom_id res chain seq x y z
N VAL A 1 2.52 -4.31 -12.14
CA VAL A 1 1.22 -3.62 -12.40
C VAL A 1 0.86 -2.81 -11.17
N ARG A 2 0.39 -1.56 -11.31
CA ARG A 2 -0.03 -0.72 -10.18
C ARG A 2 -1.54 -0.70 -10.07
N ILE A 3 -2.06 -0.82 -8.86
CA ILE A 3 -3.49 -0.78 -8.54
C ILE A 3 -3.74 0.22 -7.42
N THR A 4 -4.87 0.91 -7.46
CA THR A 4 -5.28 1.86 -6.42
C THR A 4 -5.77 1.11 -5.18
N VAL A 5 -5.34 1.55 -4.00
CA VAL A 5 -5.81 1.06 -2.70
C VAL A 5 -6.20 2.29 -1.87
N ASP A 6 -7.47 2.67 -1.98
CA ASP A 6 -8.02 3.96 -1.50
C ASP A 6 -9.13 3.82 -0.46
N ARG A 7 -9.59 2.60 -0.18
CA ARG A 7 -10.67 2.27 0.76
C ARG A 7 -10.54 0.84 1.28
N ASP A 8 -11.27 0.51 2.32
CA ASP A 8 -11.24 -0.81 2.97
C ASP A 8 -11.56 -1.96 2.00
N GLU A 9 -12.55 -1.78 1.13
CA GLU A 9 -12.93 -2.81 0.16
C GLU A 9 -11.81 -3.07 -0.86
N SER A 10 -11.09 -2.02 -1.26
CA SER A 10 -9.93 -2.14 -2.15
C SER A 10 -8.80 -2.89 -1.44
N ALA A 11 -8.52 -2.56 -0.17
CA ALA A 11 -7.47 -3.21 0.61
C ALA A 11 -7.78 -4.70 0.85
N ALA A 12 -9.02 -5.00 1.27
CA ALA A 12 -9.49 -6.37 1.49
C ALA A 12 -9.46 -7.24 0.22
N ALA A 13 -9.60 -6.63 -0.97
CA ALA A 13 -9.56 -7.36 -2.23
C ALA A 13 -8.14 -7.74 -2.70
N VAL A 14 -7.09 -7.02 -2.25
CA VAL A 14 -5.71 -7.24 -2.74
C VAL A 14 -5.22 -8.68 -2.53
N PRO A 15 -5.38 -9.31 -1.34
CA PRO A 15 -4.96 -10.70 -1.15
C PRO A 15 -5.67 -11.68 -2.10
N ALA A 16 -6.98 -11.50 -2.31
CA ALA A 16 -7.75 -12.34 -3.22
C ALA A 16 -7.30 -12.18 -4.68
N ILE A 17 -6.94 -10.96 -5.09
CA ILE A 17 -6.36 -10.69 -6.42
C ILE A 17 -5.00 -11.41 -6.55
N ARG A 18 -4.13 -11.29 -5.54
CA ARG A 18 -2.81 -11.94 -5.52
C ARG A 18 -2.93 -13.46 -5.62
N GLU A 19 -3.78 -14.06 -4.79
CA GLU A 19 -4.04 -15.49 -4.77
C GLU A 19 -4.58 -15.98 -6.12
N ARG A 20 -5.55 -15.28 -6.71
CA ARG A 20 -6.11 -15.67 -8.01
C ARG A 20 -5.06 -15.62 -9.12
N LEU A 21 -4.20 -14.60 -9.13
CA LEU A 21 -3.10 -14.51 -10.09
C LEU A 21 -2.10 -15.65 -9.90
N GLU A 22 -1.79 -16.03 -8.66
CA GLU A 22 -0.91 -17.18 -8.36
C GLU A 22 -1.49 -18.51 -8.83
N ARG A 23 -2.80 -18.75 -8.61
CA ARG A 23 -3.49 -19.95 -9.11
C ARG A 23 -3.47 -20.06 -10.65
N LEU A 24 -3.37 -18.93 -11.34
CA LEU A 24 -3.22 -18.87 -12.79
C LEU A 24 -1.75 -18.94 -13.26
N GLY A 25 -0.79 -19.06 -12.35
CA GLY A 25 0.64 -19.06 -12.64
C GLY A 25 1.20 -17.68 -13.03
N ILE A 26 0.49 -16.59 -12.73
CA ILE A 26 0.87 -15.23 -13.12
C ILE A 26 1.60 -14.54 -11.96
N ASN A 27 2.92 -14.46 -12.07
CA ASN A 27 3.80 -13.91 -11.03
C ASN A 27 4.10 -12.41 -11.18
N VAL A 28 3.17 -11.64 -11.76
CA VAL A 28 3.38 -10.19 -11.95
C VAL A 28 3.39 -9.45 -10.60
N PRO A 29 4.36 -8.55 -10.32
CA PRO A 29 4.37 -7.77 -9.10
C PRO A 29 3.22 -6.76 -9.05
N LEU A 30 2.51 -6.70 -7.92
CA LEU A 30 1.45 -5.73 -7.66
C LEU A 30 1.98 -4.57 -6.81
N VAL A 31 1.75 -3.34 -7.27
CA VAL A 31 2.13 -2.12 -6.57
C VAL A 31 0.87 -1.44 -6.05
N GLY A 32 0.78 -1.22 -4.74
CA GLY A 32 -0.35 -0.51 -4.13
C GLY A 32 -0.15 1.00 -4.22
N ASP A 33 -1.13 1.70 -4.77
CA ASP A 33 -1.15 3.17 -4.85
C ASP A 33 -2.04 3.74 -3.76
N PHE A 34 -1.41 4.32 -2.74
CA PHE A 34 -2.09 4.81 -1.54
C PHE A 34 -2.25 6.33 -1.56
N HIS A 35 -3.45 6.79 -1.19
CA HIS A 35 -3.79 8.21 -1.05
C HIS A 35 -4.55 8.44 0.26
N TYR A 36 -4.27 9.55 0.95
CA TYR A 36 -4.93 10.07 2.14
C TYR A 36 -4.90 9.13 3.36
N ILE A 37 -5.60 8.00 3.28
CA ILE A 37 -5.79 7.03 4.37
C ILE A 37 -4.87 5.81 4.29
N GLY A 38 -3.86 5.82 3.42
CA GLY A 38 -2.95 4.68 3.22
C GLY A 38 -2.34 4.10 4.50
N HIS A 39 -1.99 4.98 5.45
CA HIS A 39 -1.47 4.58 6.77
C HIS A 39 -2.48 3.74 7.58
N LYS A 40 -3.79 4.03 7.47
CA LYS A 40 -4.84 3.24 8.12
C LYS A 40 -5.05 1.93 7.38
N LEU A 41 -5.20 1.99 6.05
CA LEU A 41 -5.43 0.79 5.24
C LEU A 41 -4.32 -0.26 5.44
N LEU A 42 -3.06 0.16 5.51
CA LEU A 42 -1.95 -0.76 5.76
C LEU A 42 -1.92 -1.31 7.20
N ALA A 43 -2.40 -0.55 8.18
CA ALA A 43 -2.47 -1.00 9.57
C ALA A 43 -3.65 -1.94 9.81
N ASP A 44 -4.81 -1.62 9.24
CA ASP A 44 -6.08 -2.33 9.46
C ASP A 44 -6.20 -3.57 8.54
N HIS A 45 -5.48 -3.60 7.41
CA HIS A 45 -5.43 -4.74 6.46
C HIS A 45 -4.01 -5.27 6.28
N PRO A 46 -3.43 -5.97 7.27
CA PRO A 46 -2.06 -6.49 7.19
C PRO A 46 -1.84 -7.46 6.02
N ALA A 47 -2.86 -8.23 5.64
CA ALA A 47 -2.79 -9.12 4.47
C ALA A 47 -2.62 -8.34 3.16
N CYS A 48 -3.21 -7.14 3.04
CA CYS A 48 -2.99 -6.26 1.89
C CYS A 48 -1.53 -5.78 1.84
N ALA A 49 -0.98 -5.37 3.00
CA ALA A 49 0.40 -4.92 3.10
C ALA A 49 1.37 -6.04 2.65
N GLU A 50 1.16 -7.25 3.15
CA GLU A 50 1.99 -8.41 2.83
C GLU A 50 1.89 -8.85 1.36
N ALA A 51 0.69 -8.88 0.80
CA ALA A 51 0.43 -9.35 -0.58
C ALA A 51 0.99 -8.43 -1.67
N LEU A 52 1.19 -7.15 -1.37
CA LEU A 52 1.78 -6.19 -2.31
C LEU A 52 3.30 -6.39 -2.40
N ALA A 53 3.84 -6.18 -3.61
CA ALA A 53 5.27 -6.25 -3.86
C ALA A 53 5.98 -4.90 -3.66
N LYS A 54 5.22 -3.80 -3.64
CA LYS A 54 5.74 -2.44 -3.51
C LYS A 54 4.64 -1.47 -3.08
N TYR A 55 4.99 -0.45 -2.31
CA TYR A 55 4.08 0.65 -1.99
C TYR A 55 4.43 1.89 -2.80
N ARG A 56 3.42 2.61 -3.30
CA ARG A 56 3.58 3.99 -3.76
C ARG A 56 2.88 4.94 -2.81
N ILE A 57 3.61 5.99 -2.44
CA ILE A 57 3.18 7.01 -1.50
C ILE A 57 3.46 8.38 -2.13
N ASN A 58 2.54 9.33 -1.94
CA ASN A 58 2.78 10.74 -2.23
C ASN A 58 2.81 11.53 -0.91
N PRO A 59 3.95 12.12 -0.50
CA PRO A 59 4.03 12.97 0.69
C PRO A 59 3.05 14.15 0.68
N GLY A 60 2.60 14.62 -0.49
CA GLY A 60 1.59 15.67 -0.60
C GLY A 60 0.18 15.22 -0.18
N ASN A 61 -0.11 13.92 -0.21
CA ASN A 61 -1.46 13.38 -0.03
C ASN A 61 -1.56 12.45 1.18
N VAL A 62 -0.68 12.58 2.17
CA VAL A 62 -0.68 11.77 3.41
C VAL A 62 -0.98 12.63 4.64
N GLY A 63 -1.91 13.58 4.50
CA GLY A 63 -2.37 14.45 5.58
C GLY A 63 -1.83 15.88 5.51
N PHE A 64 -2.31 16.71 6.45
CA PHE A 64 -2.02 18.15 6.50
C PHE A 64 -1.29 18.52 7.80
N LYS A 65 -0.41 19.52 7.73
CA LYS A 65 0.39 20.02 8.86
C LYS A 65 1.11 18.86 9.58
N ASP A 66 1.10 18.85 10.91
CA ASP A 66 1.80 17.87 11.76
C ASP A 66 1.36 16.42 11.52
N LYS A 67 0.17 16.19 10.94
CA LYS A 67 -0.28 14.82 10.62
C LYS A 67 0.49 14.22 9.45
N LYS A 68 1.06 15.05 8.56
CA LYS A 68 1.75 14.59 7.35
C LYS A 68 2.92 13.68 7.68
N ASP A 69 3.81 14.13 8.55
CA ASP A 69 5.03 13.39 8.87
C ASP A 69 4.71 12.11 9.64
N ARG A 70 3.76 12.17 10.59
CA ARG A 70 3.32 10.99 11.35
C ARG A 70 2.70 9.93 10.45
N GLN A 71 1.84 10.32 9.50
CA GLN A 71 1.19 9.39 8.59
C GLN A 71 2.16 8.83 7.55
N PHE A 72 3.09 9.66 7.05
CA PHE A 72 4.15 9.20 6.16
C PHE A 72 5.06 8.19 6.86
N ALA A 73 5.53 8.50 8.07
CA ALA A 73 6.38 7.61 8.87
C ALA A 73 5.69 6.26 9.13
N ALA A 74 4.40 6.25 9.49
CA ALA A 74 3.66 5.02 9.72
C ALA A 74 3.62 4.11 8.48
N ILE A 75 3.54 4.67 7.27
CA ILE A 75 3.60 3.87 6.04
C ILE A 75 5.01 3.32 5.81
N VAL A 76 6.05 4.13 6.04
CA VAL A 76 7.46 3.71 5.90
C VAL A 76 7.80 2.60 6.90
N GLU A 77 7.34 2.70 8.14
CA GLU A 77 7.48 1.65 9.16
C GLU A 77 6.83 0.34 8.71
N MET A 78 5.69 0.42 8.02
CA MET A 78 5.03 -0.76 7.48
C MET A 78 5.77 -1.36 6.29
N ALA A 79 6.39 -0.53 5.47
CA ALA A 79 7.28 -1.00 4.41
C ALA A 79 8.51 -1.72 4.99
N ILE A 80 9.12 -1.17 6.05
CA ILE A 80 10.25 -1.81 6.74
C ILE A 80 9.81 -3.14 7.35
N ARG A 81 8.68 -3.17 8.08
CA ARG A 81 8.16 -4.39 8.72
C ARG A 81 7.97 -5.53 7.73
N TYR A 82 7.44 -5.24 6.55
CA TYR A 82 7.12 -6.24 5.54
C TYR A 82 8.20 -6.38 4.44
N ASP A 83 9.37 -5.76 4.64
CA ASP A 83 10.48 -5.71 3.68
C ASP A 83 10.03 -5.34 2.25
N LYS A 84 9.27 -4.24 2.14
CA LYS A 84 8.71 -3.77 0.88
C LYS A 84 9.47 -2.56 0.35
N PRO A 85 9.85 -2.54 -0.94
CA PRO A 85 10.33 -1.32 -1.56
C PRO A 85 9.23 -0.25 -1.59
N VAL A 86 9.64 1.02 -1.55
CA VAL A 86 8.73 2.17 -1.60
C VAL A 86 9.09 3.05 -2.79
N ARG A 87 8.06 3.53 -3.52
CA ARG A 87 8.20 4.69 -4.41
C ARG A 87 7.60 5.91 -3.74
N ILE A 88 8.44 6.90 -3.45
CA ILE A 88 8.01 8.25 -3.10
C ILE A 88 7.79 8.99 -4.42
N GLY A 89 6.53 9.25 -4.78
CA GLY A 89 6.18 9.86 -6.06
C GLY A 89 5.36 11.13 -5.86
N VAL A 90 6.02 12.27 -6.02
CA VAL A 90 5.43 13.61 -5.94
C VAL A 90 4.88 13.99 -7.32
N ASN A 91 3.62 14.44 -7.34
CA ASN A 91 2.92 14.96 -8.49
C ASN A 91 2.21 16.26 -8.10
#